data_AF-A0A930W0Z8-F1
#
_entry.id   AF-A0A930W0Z8-F1
#
_cell.length_a   1.000
_cell.length_b   1.000
_cell.length_c   1.000
_cell.angle_alpha   90.00
_cell.angle_beta   90.00
_cell.angle_gamma   90.00
#
_symmetry.space_group_name_H-M   'P 1'
#
loop_
_entity.id
_entity.type
_entity.pdbx_description
1 polymer ?
#
loop_
_entity_poly.entity_id
_entity_poly.type
_entity_poly.pdbx_seq_one_letter_code
_entity_poly.pdbx_strand_id
1 'polypeptide(L)'
;MGLIPPKVVLAGTAGATLTDPKVTVNKTASELTKNPQTNDLETKVSLTFSGNTENLPSDVVFVLDKSGAADVLDESLAFLDELKRQADAKGVKVRVGVVLFNRVGNIELPLTDISTGYDQIRAAMQKQVSMGTNMHAGLLAGQKLLDDDTEVPNNRKHMVLISDGATYLYSKNGDYTKGYTRSFGNPKAQTNPATGNPFPNGSDKKGGIWEYQSREYNLNEAIKFSAASGDATLLETYLNQKRQHDADYEQYEYE
;
A
#
# COMPACT_ATOMS: atom_id res chain seq x y z
N MET A 1 -27.48 -4.07 70.95
CA MET A 1 -27.14 -3.00 69.97
C MET A 1 -27.57 -3.53 68.60
N GLY A 2 -28.60 -2.93 68.01
CA GLY A 2 -29.12 -3.39 66.72
C GLY A 2 -28.11 -3.10 65.61
N LEU A 3 -27.68 -4.13 64.88
CA LEU A 3 -26.96 -3.94 63.63
C LEU A 3 -27.93 -3.34 62.62
N ILE A 4 -27.69 -2.08 62.27
CA ILE A 4 -28.31 -1.46 61.10
C ILE A 4 -27.59 -2.10 59.90
N PRO A 5 -28.27 -2.89 59.06
CA PRO A 5 -27.64 -3.39 57.84
C PRO A 5 -27.27 -2.20 56.95
N PRO A 6 -26.07 -2.19 56.33
CA PRO A 6 -25.72 -1.14 55.39
C PRO A 6 -26.76 -1.13 54.26
N LYS A 7 -27.37 0.03 54.05
CA LYS A 7 -28.22 0.30 52.89
C LYS A 7 -27.33 0.15 51.65
N VAL A 8 -27.49 -0.94 50.90
CA VAL A 8 -26.94 -1.03 49.55
C VAL A 8 -27.75 -0.06 48.70
N VAL A 9 -27.23 1.13 48.51
CA VAL A 9 -27.69 2.04 47.47
C VAL A 9 -27.35 1.33 46.17
N LEU A 10 -28.35 0.87 45.41
CA LEU A 10 -28.12 0.49 44.02
C LEU A 10 -27.50 1.71 43.35
N ALA A 11 -26.20 1.62 43.05
CA ALA A 11 -25.51 2.63 42.27
C ALA A 11 -26.36 2.85 41.02
N GLY A 12 -26.79 4.10 40.82
CA GLY A 12 -27.60 4.49 39.67
C GLY A 12 -26.95 4.01 38.37
N THR A 13 -27.77 3.91 37.32
CA THR A 13 -27.33 3.61 35.96
C THR A 13 -26.01 4.32 35.68
N ALA A 14 -24.92 3.56 35.64
CA ALA A 14 -23.64 4.09 35.21
C ALA A 14 -23.85 4.51 33.75
N GLY A 15 -23.93 5.81 33.51
CA GLY A 15 -24.02 6.36 32.16
C GLY A 15 -22.74 6.00 31.43
N ALA A 16 -22.78 4.94 30.62
CA ALA A 16 -21.75 4.69 29.65
C ALA A 16 -21.93 5.73 28.53
N THR A 17 -20.92 6.57 28.30
CA THR A 17 -20.88 7.38 27.08
C THR A 17 -20.60 6.45 25.92
N LEU A 18 -21.65 6.02 25.23
CA LEU A 18 -21.55 5.21 24.02
C LEU A 18 -21.22 6.15 22.85
N THR A 19 -20.01 6.01 22.30
CA THR A 19 -19.60 6.74 21.09
C THR A 19 -20.10 6.06 19.81
N ASP A 20 -20.47 4.78 19.89
CA ASP A 20 -21.07 4.00 18.81
C ASP A 20 -22.46 3.48 19.23
N PRO A 21 -23.56 3.92 18.57
CA PRO A 21 -24.91 3.47 18.88
C PRO A 21 -25.16 1.98 18.59
N LYS A 22 -24.24 1.28 17.91
CA LYS A 22 -24.31 -0.17 17.63
C LYS A 22 -23.77 -1.04 18.76
N VAL A 23 -23.22 -0.43 19.82
CA VAL A 23 -22.70 -1.15 20.99
C VAL A 23 -23.67 -1.00 22.16
N THR A 24 -24.16 -2.11 22.69
CA THR A 24 -24.91 -2.14 23.94
C THR A 24 -23.98 -2.50 25.09
N VAL A 25 -24.02 -1.72 26.17
CA VAL A 25 -23.29 -2.03 27.41
C VAL A 25 -24.31 -2.32 28.49
N ASN A 26 -24.18 -3.46 29.16
CA ASN A 26 -25.01 -3.82 30.30
C ASN A 26 -24.13 -4.07 31.53
N LYS A 27 -24.60 -3.64 32.70
CA LYS A 27 -23.96 -3.87 33.98
C LYS A 27 -24.98 -4.39 34.97
N THR A 28 -24.73 -5.58 35.50
CA THR A 28 -25.58 -6.20 36.53
C THR A 28 -24.74 -6.52 37.76
N ALA A 29 -25.39 -6.55 38.92
CA ALA A 29 -24.78 -7.00 40.17
C ALA A 29 -25.71 -8.03 40.82
N SER A 30 -25.15 -9.10 41.37
CA SER A 30 -25.91 -10.04 42.18
C SER A 30 -26.28 -9.43 43.53
N GLU A 31 -27.26 -10.03 44.20
CA GLU A 31 -27.50 -9.75 45.61
C GLU A 31 -26.23 -9.98 46.44
N LEU A 32 -26.12 -9.25 47.55
CA LEU A 32 -25.02 -9.37 48.50
C LEU A 32 -25.19 -10.69 49.27
N THR A 33 -24.27 -11.63 49.10
CA THR A 33 -24.31 -12.95 49.74
C THR A 33 -23.06 -13.17 50.59
N LYS A 34 -23.18 -14.05 51.59
CA LYS A 34 -22.05 -14.38 52.47
C LYS A 34 -21.26 -15.55 51.88
N ASN A 35 -19.96 -15.37 51.68
CA ASN A 35 -19.07 -16.41 51.21
C ASN A 35 -18.92 -17.51 52.29
N PRO A 36 -19.29 -18.77 52.03
CA PRO A 36 -19.25 -19.85 53.04
C PRO A 36 -17.85 -20.22 53.52
N GLN A 37 -16.80 -19.90 52.75
CA GLN A 37 -15.41 -20.26 53.05
C GLN A 37 -14.68 -19.13 53.78
N THR A 38 -14.96 -17.87 53.44
CA THR A 38 -14.26 -16.70 54.02
C THR A 38 -15.08 -15.94 55.06
N ASN A 39 -16.40 -16.17 55.12
CA ASN A 39 -17.37 -15.41 55.92
C ASN A 39 -17.54 -13.94 55.52
N ASP A 40 -16.96 -13.50 54.40
CA ASP A 40 -17.11 -12.14 53.88
C ASP A 40 -18.45 -11.94 53.15
N LEU A 41 -18.90 -10.68 53.06
CA LEU A 41 -20.04 -10.31 52.21
C LEU A 41 -19.54 -9.94 50.82
N GLU A 42 -20.04 -10.63 49.80
CA GLU A 42 -19.60 -10.48 48.41
C GLU A 42 -20.78 -10.19 47.48
N THR A 43 -20.53 -9.45 46.40
CA THR A 43 -21.47 -9.25 45.28
C THR A 43 -20.72 -9.50 43.98
N LYS A 44 -21.36 -10.18 43.03
CA LYS A 44 -20.80 -10.43 41.71
C LYS A 44 -21.26 -9.37 40.73
N VAL A 45 -20.34 -8.58 40.21
CA VAL A 45 -20.60 -7.62 39.15
C VAL A 45 -20.30 -8.25 37.80
N SER A 46 -21.25 -8.17 36.85
CA SER A 46 -21.08 -8.57 35.45
C SER A 46 -21.16 -7.34 34.55
N LEU A 47 -20.18 -7.19 33.66
CA LEU A 47 -20.24 -6.24 32.55
C LEU A 47 -20.33 -7.02 31.24
N THR A 48 -21.31 -6.65 30.39
CA THR A 48 -21.52 -7.26 29.08
C THR A 48 -21.44 -6.18 28.01
N PHE A 49 -20.70 -6.48 26.95
CA PHE A 49 -20.54 -5.63 25.77
C PHE A 49 -21.07 -6.41 24.57
N SER A 50 -22.06 -5.88 23.88
CA SER A 50 -22.62 -6.48 22.66
C SER A 50 -22.48 -5.48 21.53
N GLY A 51 -21.60 -5.79 20.57
CA GLY A 51 -21.47 -5.04 19.33
C GLY A 51 -22.11 -5.79 18.16
N ASN A 52 -22.52 -5.06 17.12
CA ASN A 52 -22.91 -5.65 15.85
C ASN A 52 -21.72 -5.66 14.88
N THR A 53 -21.45 -6.80 14.26
CA THR A 53 -20.48 -6.87 13.16
C THR A 53 -21.09 -6.23 11.92
N GLU A 54 -20.47 -5.17 11.41
CA GLU A 54 -20.89 -4.58 10.13
C GLU A 54 -20.63 -5.57 8.99
N ASN A 55 -21.70 -5.88 8.24
CA ASN A 55 -21.70 -6.82 7.12
C ASN A 55 -21.21 -6.19 5.80
N LEU A 56 -20.31 -5.20 5.89
CA LEU A 56 -19.69 -4.58 4.73
C LEU A 56 -18.45 -5.39 4.33
N PRO A 57 -18.17 -5.54 3.02
CA PRO A 57 -16.92 -6.12 2.58
C PRO A 57 -15.73 -5.20 2.91
N SER A 58 -14.55 -5.78 2.97
CA SER A 58 -13.29 -5.06 2.81
C SER A 58 -12.82 -5.18 1.37
N ASP A 59 -12.36 -4.08 0.79
CA ASP A 59 -11.79 -4.05 -0.54
C ASP A 59 -10.28 -4.14 -0.48
N VAL A 60 -9.73 -5.05 -1.26
CA VAL A 60 -8.29 -5.29 -1.35
C VAL A 60 -7.88 -5.23 -2.81
N VAL A 61 -7.05 -4.27 -3.19
CA VAL A 61 -6.48 -4.22 -4.54
C VAL A 61 -5.04 -4.70 -4.52
N PHE A 62 -4.77 -5.79 -5.23
CA PHE A 62 -3.41 -6.25 -5.50
C PHE A 62 -2.83 -5.43 -6.65
N VAL A 63 -1.66 -4.83 -6.42
CA VAL A 63 -0.89 -4.09 -7.40
C VAL A 63 0.41 -4.85 -7.61
N LEU A 64 0.48 -5.62 -8.69
CA LEU A 64 1.56 -6.57 -8.95
C LEU A 64 2.53 -6.05 -9.98
N ASP A 65 3.80 -6.07 -9.63
CA ASP A 65 4.90 -5.83 -10.55
C ASP A 65 5.01 -7.01 -11.52
N LYS A 66 4.91 -6.71 -12.82
CA LYS A 66 5.11 -7.66 -13.91
C LYS A 66 6.21 -7.18 -14.85
N SER A 67 7.09 -6.32 -14.35
CA SER A 67 8.30 -5.95 -15.07
C SER A 67 9.19 -7.16 -15.29
N GLY A 68 10.04 -7.12 -16.32
CA GLY A 68 10.84 -8.27 -16.75
C GLY A 68 11.86 -8.79 -15.74
N ALA A 69 11.99 -8.17 -14.56
CA ALA A 69 12.89 -8.57 -13.48
C ALA A 69 12.17 -9.16 -12.25
N ALA A 70 10.84 -9.02 -12.15
CA ALA A 70 10.07 -9.41 -10.98
C ALA A 70 9.47 -10.81 -11.17
N ASP A 71 9.88 -11.76 -10.33
CA ASP A 71 9.18 -13.04 -10.14
C ASP A 71 8.46 -12.99 -8.78
N VAL A 72 7.27 -12.40 -8.78
CA VAL A 72 6.46 -12.19 -7.57
C VAL A 72 5.16 -12.98 -7.58
N LEU A 73 4.92 -13.79 -8.62
CA LEU A 73 3.62 -14.41 -8.86
C LEU A 73 3.28 -15.43 -7.78
N ASP A 74 4.23 -16.29 -7.42
CA ASP A 74 3.98 -17.37 -6.47
C ASP A 74 3.68 -16.84 -5.07
N GLU A 75 4.43 -15.85 -4.60
CA GLU A 75 4.16 -15.16 -3.32
C GLU A 75 2.81 -14.43 -3.36
N SER A 76 2.48 -13.79 -4.48
CA SER A 76 1.20 -13.10 -4.64
C SER A 76 0.02 -14.09 -4.57
N LEU A 77 0.13 -15.24 -5.21
CA LEU A 77 -0.89 -16.30 -5.17
C LEU A 77 -0.98 -16.92 -3.78
N ALA A 78 0.14 -17.17 -3.10
CA ALA A 78 0.14 -17.65 -1.73
C ALA A 78 -0.51 -16.66 -0.76
N PHE A 79 -0.29 -15.36 -0.94
CA PHE A 79 -0.96 -14.32 -0.15
C PHE A 79 -2.46 -14.27 -0.44
N LEU A 80 -2.88 -14.46 -1.70
CA LEU A 80 -4.30 -14.58 -2.06
C LEU A 80 -4.95 -15.80 -1.41
N ASP A 81 -4.29 -16.96 -1.41
CA ASP A 81 -4.76 -18.19 -0.74
C ASP A 81 -4.96 -17.96 0.76
N GLU A 82 -3.99 -17.31 1.42
CA GLU A 82 -4.07 -16.95 2.84
C GLU A 82 -5.22 -15.98 3.11
N LEU A 83 -5.37 -14.94 2.29
CA LEU A 83 -6.45 -13.96 2.42
C LEU A 83 -7.82 -14.64 2.32
N LYS A 84 -8.01 -15.53 1.34
CA LYS A 84 -9.24 -16.32 1.21
C LYS A 84 -9.49 -17.17 2.46
N ARG A 85 -8.48 -17.91 2.91
CA ARG A 85 -8.62 -18.79 4.08
C ARG A 85 -9.01 -18.00 5.33
N GLN A 86 -8.40 -16.84 5.55
CA GLN A 86 -8.72 -15.95 6.69
C GLN A 86 -10.13 -15.37 6.56
N ALA A 87 -10.55 -14.99 5.36
CA ALA A 87 -11.89 -14.49 5.10
C ALA A 87 -12.96 -15.54 5.44
N ASP A 88 -12.78 -16.76 4.94
CA ASP A 88 -13.69 -17.89 5.19
C ASP A 88 -13.72 -18.25 6.68
N ALA A 89 -12.56 -18.37 7.34
CA ALA A 89 -12.47 -18.76 8.75
C ALA A 89 -13.10 -17.74 9.71
N LYS A 90 -13.03 -16.45 9.38
CA LYS A 90 -13.57 -15.36 10.21
C LYS A 90 -14.97 -14.93 9.80
N GLY A 91 -15.51 -15.47 8.70
CA GLY A 91 -16.81 -15.08 8.14
C GLY A 91 -16.85 -13.61 7.70
N VAL A 92 -15.71 -13.06 7.25
CA VAL A 92 -15.63 -11.68 6.74
C VAL A 92 -15.71 -11.66 5.23
N LYS A 93 -16.39 -10.67 4.68
CA LYS A 93 -16.51 -10.48 3.23
C LYS A 93 -15.31 -9.70 2.69
N VAL A 94 -14.72 -10.17 1.61
CA VAL A 94 -13.58 -9.51 0.96
C VAL A 94 -13.82 -9.47 -0.54
N ARG A 95 -13.66 -8.30 -1.15
CA ARG A 95 -13.59 -8.14 -2.61
C ARG A 95 -12.16 -7.83 -3.01
N VAL A 96 -11.70 -8.46 -4.08
CA VAL A 96 -10.35 -8.33 -4.59
C VAL A 96 -10.36 -7.70 -5.99
N GLY A 97 -9.59 -6.63 -6.16
CA GLY A 97 -9.23 -6.08 -7.46
C GLY A 97 -7.79 -6.44 -7.83
N VAL A 98 -7.51 -6.53 -9.13
CA VAL A 98 -6.17 -6.88 -9.62
C VAL A 98 -5.69 -5.83 -10.60
N VAL A 99 -4.54 -5.25 -10.28
CA VAL A 99 -3.77 -4.34 -11.13
C VAL A 99 -2.41 -4.98 -11.41
N LEU A 100 -2.06 -5.06 -12.69
CA LEU A 100 -0.71 -5.43 -13.11
C LEU A 100 -0.01 -4.18 -13.64
N PHE A 101 1.21 -3.90 -13.21
CA PHE A 101 1.96 -2.77 -13.73
C PHE A 101 3.27 -3.19 -14.40
N ASN A 102 3.57 -2.45 -15.48
CA ASN A 102 4.77 -2.56 -16.28
C ASN A 102 5.20 -1.14 -16.68
N ARG A 103 5.28 -0.76 -17.97
CA ARG A 103 5.32 0.66 -18.38
C ARG A 103 4.12 1.49 -17.93
N VAL A 104 2.97 0.84 -17.77
CA VAL A 104 1.67 1.46 -17.46
C VAL A 104 0.96 0.62 -16.39
N GLY A 105 -0.15 1.13 -15.86
CA GLY A 105 -1.04 0.41 -14.95
C GLY A 105 -2.16 -0.28 -15.74
N ASN A 106 -2.37 -1.57 -15.50
CA ASN A 106 -3.37 -2.37 -16.19
C ASN A 106 -4.37 -2.90 -15.15
N ILE A 107 -5.60 -2.41 -15.19
CA ILE A 107 -6.69 -2.94 -14.37
C ILE A 107 -7.17 -4.23 -15.04
N GLU A 108 -6.77 -5.38 -14.48
CA GLU A 108 -7.09 -6.69 -15.05
C GLU A 108 -8.38 -7.28 -14.51
N LEU A 109 -8.76 -6.91 -13.28
CA LEU A 109 -9.99 -7.35 -12.66
C LEU A 109 -10.54 -6.26 -11.72
N PRO A 110 -11.81 -5.85 -11.86
CA PRO A 110 -12.48 -4.99 -10.88
C PRO A 110 -12.68 -5.74 -9.55
N LEU A 111 -13.10 -5.01 -8.51
CA LEU A 111 -13.40 -5.58 -7.19
C LEU A 111 -14.40 -6.74 -7.31
N THR A 112 -13.92 -7.94 -7.01
CA THR A 112 -14.65 -9.20 -7.18
C THR A 112 -14.67 -9.97 -5.86
N ASP A 113 -15.83 -10.47 -5.43
CA ASP A 113 -15.95 -11.25 -4.19
C ASP A 113 -15.04 -12.49 -4.24
N ILE A 114 -14.11 -12.59 -3.28
CA ILE A 114 -13.11 -13.66 -3.23
C ILE A 114 -13.73 -15.04 -3.01
N SER A 115 -14.93 -15.11 -2.43
CA SER A 115 -15.62 -16.37 -2.17
C SER A 115 -16.20 -16.99 -3.43
N THR A 116 -16.65 -16.17 -4.38
CA THR A 116 -17.30 -16.63 -5.63
C THR A 116 -16.43 -16.46 -6.87
N GLY A 117 -15.50 -15.51 -6.87
CA GLY A 117 -14.66 -15.16 -8.02
C GLY A 117 -13.19 -15.57 -7.89
N TYR A 118 -12.87 -16.51 -6.99
CA TYR A 118 -11.49 -16.90 -6.68
C TYR A 118 -10.64 -17.23 -7.91
N ASP A 119 -11.18 -18.05 -8.83
CA ASP A 119 -10.46 -18.46 -10.04
C ASP A 119 -10.27 -17.31 -11.03
N GLN A 120 -11.20 -16.34 -11.07
CA GLN A 120 -11.07 -15.14 -11.91
C GLN A 120 -9.96 -14.23 -11.38
N ILE A 121 -9.85 -14.09 -10.05
CA ILE A 121 -8.78 -13.34 -9.39
C ILE A 121 -7.42 -13.98 -9.70
N ARG A 122 -7.29 -15.29 -9.52
CA ARG A 122 -6.05 -16.03 -9.85
C ARG A 122 -5.68 -15.86 -11.32
N ALA A 123 -6.63 -16.03 -12.23
CA ALA A 123 -6.39 -15.87 -13.66
C ALA A 123 -5.93 -14.45 -14.02
N ALA A 124 -6.51 -13.42 -13.40
CA ALA A 124 -6.08 -12.03 -13.60
C ALA A 124 -4.65 -11.80 -13.10
N MET A 125 -4.27 -12.34 -11.94
CA MET A 125 -2.91 -12.21 -11.39
C MET A 125 -1.85 -12.93 -12.24
N GLN A 126 -2.23 -13.97 -12.97
CA GLN A 126 -1.35 -14.76 -13.85
C GLN A 126 -1.14 -14.15 -15.24
N LYS A 127 -1.94 -13.14 -15.63
CA LYS A 127 -1.76 -12.47 -16.91
C LYS A 127 -0.36 -11.87 -17.04
N GLN A 128 0.11 -11.88 -18.28
CA GLN A 128 1.43 -11.40 -18.65
C GLN A 128 1.29 -10.01 -19.26
N VAL A 129 2.06 -9.06 -18.72
CA VAL A 129 2.30 -7.76 -19.34
C VAL A 129 3.81 -7.64 -19.54
N SER A 130 4.25 -6.96 -20.60
CA SER A 130 5.66 -6.99 -21.00
C SER A 130 6.37 -5.66 -20.74
N MET A 131 7.59 -5.76 -20.19
CA MET A 131 8.63 -4.73 -20.08
C MET A 131 8.26 -3.43 -19.35
N GLY A 132 9.25 -2.76 -18.76
CA GLY A 132 9.05 -1.49 -18.05
C GLY A 132 8.65 -1.68 -16.58
N THR A 133 9.05 -0.73 -15.73
CA THR A 133 8.62 -0.71 -14.33
C THR A 133 8.19 0.69 -13.90
N ASN A 134 6.87 0.91 -13.84
CA ASN A 134 6.17 2.14 -13.49
C ASN A 134 5.26 1.90 -12.28
N MET A 135 5.87 1.89 -11.09
CA MET A 135 5.14 1.68 -9.85
C MET A 135 4.07 2.77 -9.64
N HIS A 136 4.36 4.01 -10.05
CA HIS A 136 3.42 5.12 -9.97
C HIS A 136 2.12 4.82 -10.75
N ALA A 137 2.21 4.26 -11.96
CA ALA A 137 1.03 3.87 -12.73
C ALA A 137 0.22 2.76 -12.04
N GLY A 138 0.89 1.76 -11.46
CA GLY A 138 0.24 0.71 -10.68
C GLY A 138 -0.54 1.27 -9.47
N LEU A 139 0.09 2.18 -8.73
CA LEU A 139 -0.53 2.84 -7.57
C LEU A 139 -1.74 3.71 -7.97
N LEU A 140 -1.63 4.48 -9.07
CA LEU A 140 -2.74 5.29 -9.59
C LEU A 140 -3.92 4.42 -10.05
N ALA A 141 -3.65 3.33 -10.76
CA ALA A 141 -4.68 2.39 -11.20
C ALA A 141 -5.36 1.68 -10.01
N GLY A 142 -4.57 1.30 -9.00
CA GLY A 142 -5.09 0.70 -7.77
C GLY A 142 -5.92 1.67 -6.95
N GLN A 143 -5.46 2.93 -6.85
CA GLN A 143 -6.19 4.00 -6.20
C GLN A 143 -7.53 4.22 -6.90
N LYS A 144 -7.54 4.28 -8.24
CA LYS A 144 -8.77 4.40 -9.02
C LYS A 144 -9.78 3.29 -8.69
N LEU A 145 -9.36 2.03 -8.64
CA LEU A 145 -10.25 0.91 -8.30
C LEU A 145 -10.87 1.08 -6.90
N LEU A 146 -10.08 1.54 -5.93
CA LEU A 146 -10.55 1.79 -4.57
C LEU A 146 -11.48 3.00 -4.50
N ASP A 147 -11.17 4.09 -5.21
CA ASP A 147 -11.94 5.34 -5.19
C ASP A 147 -13.27 5.23 -5.97
N ASP A 148 -13.32 4.40 -7.02
CA ASP A 148 -14.53 4.15 -7.81
C ASP A 148 -15.62 3.45 -6.98
N ASP A 149 -15.26 2.66 -5.95
CA ASP A 149 -16.25 2.12 -5.02
C ASP A 149 -16.61 3.12 -3.92
N THR A 150 -17.82 3.66 -3.97
CA THR A 150 -18.30 4.63 -2.97
C THR A 150 -19.15 4.00 -1.87
N GLU A 151 -19.42 2.69 -1.94
CA GLU A 151 -20.24 1.96 -0.97
C GLU A 151 -19.44 1.53 0.27
N VAL A 152 -18.17 1.17 0.10
CA VAL A 152 -17.28 0.79 1.21
C VAL A 152 -16.55 2.02 1.77
N PRO A 153 -16.51 2.22 3.11
CA PRO A 153 -15.78 3.33 3.71
C PRO A 153 -14.25 3.14 3.59
N ASN A 154 -13.52 4.26 3.54
CA ASN A 154 -12.06 4.25 3.32
C ASN A 154 -11.26 3.41 4.34
N ASN A 155 -11.76 3.24 5.57
CA ASN A 155 -11.11 2.40 6.58
C ASN A 155 -11.20 0.88 6.31
N ARG A 156 -11.93 0.47 5.26
CA ARG A 156 -12.07 -0.90 4.78
C ARG A 156 -11.45 -1.11 3.39
N LYS A 157 -10.69 -0.12 2.91
CA LYS A 157 -10.00 -0.15 1.62
C LYS A 157 -8.51 -0.37 1.83
N HIS A 158 -7.95 -1.33 1.13
CA HIS A 158 -6.57 -1.74 1.28
C HIS A 158 -5.92 -1.91 -0.09
N MET A 159 -4.68 -1.46 -0.21
CA MET A 159 -3.84 -1.69 -1.39
C MET A 159 -2.64 -2.53 -0.97
N VAL A 160 -2.36 -3.59 -1.73
CA VAL A 160 -1.23 -4.50 -1.52
C VAL A 160 -0.33 -4.39 -2.74
N LEU A 161 0.77 -3.65 -2.59
CA LEU A 161 1.82 -3.55 -3.60
C LEU A 161 2.82 -4.69 -3.43
N ILE A 162 3.09 -5.43 -4.51
CA ILE A 162 4.09 -6.50 -4.54
C ILE A 162 5.04 -6.23 -5.70
N SER A 163 6.31 -5.96 -5.40
CA SER A 163 7.34 -5.54 -6.36
C SER A 163 8.74 -5.87 -5.84
N ASP A 164 9.72 -5.96 -6.75
CA ASP A 164 11.14 -6.02 -6.41
C ASP A 164 11.71 -4.67 -5.96
N GLY A 165 10.92 -3.60 -6.07
CA GLY A 165 11.23 -2.25 -5.61
C GLY A 165 11.90 -1.35 -6.64
N ALA A 166 12.23 -1.84 -7.83
CA ALA A 166 12.84 -1.02 -8.86
C ALA A 166 11.79 -0.23 -9.65
N THR A 167 11.98 1.08 -9.85
CA THR A 167 11.13 1.84 -10.79
C THR A 167 11.89 2.99 -11.42
N TYR A 168 11.61 3.26 -12.69
CA TYR A 168 12.30 4.28 -13.49
C TYR A 168 11.36 4.97 -14.49
N LEU A 169 10.08 4.61 -14.41
CA LEU A 169 9.00 5.20 -15.18
C LEU A 169 8.04 5.86 -14.21
N TYR A 170 7.38 6.91 -14.66
CA TYR A 170 6.33 7.60 -13.91
C TYR A 170 5.17 7.98 -14.82
N SER A 171 4.05 8.33 -14.21
CA SER A 171 2.87 8.84 -14.88
C SER A 171 2.72 10.35 -14.67
N LYS A 172 2.18 11.06 -15.65
CA LYS A 172 1.86 12.49 -15.56
C LYS A 172 0.37 12.70 -15.35
N ASN A 173 0.00 13.74 -14.60
CA ASN A 173 -1.40 14.18 -14.44
C ASN A 173 -2.36 13.06 -14.00
N GLY A 174 -1.87 12.07 -13.25
CA GLY A 174 -2.65 10.91 -12.82
C GLY A 174 -2.99 9.90 -13.94
N ASP A 175 -2.43 10.06 -15.15
CA ASP A 175 -2.68 9.15 -16.28
C ASP A 175 -1.82 7.88 -16.16
N TYR A 176 -2.36 6.86 -15.51
CA TYR A 176 -1.71 5.55 -15.37
C TYR A 176 -1.58 4.77 -16.69
N THR A 177 -2.18 5.24 -17.79
CA THR A 177 -2.10 4.59 -19.10
C THR A 177 -0.92 5.05 -19.93
N LYS A 178 -0.14 6.02 -19.42
CA LYS A 178 1.05 6.55 -20.08
C LYS A 178 2.25 6.55 -19.14
N GLY A 179 3.32 5.91 -19.60
CA GLY A 179 4.61 5.93 -18.91
C GLY A 179 5.48 7.02 -19.48
N TYR A 180 6.23 7.69 -18.60
CA TYR A 180 7.25 8.67 -18.94
C TYR A 180 8.55 8.25 -18.29
N THR A 181 9.66 8.60 -18.91
CA THR A 181 10.99 8.42 -18.37
C THR A 181 11.83 9.65 -18.63
N ARG A 182 12.93 9.75 -17.90
CA ARG A 182 13.98 10.71 -18.21
C ARG A 182 15.09 9.98 -18.94
N SER A 183 15.68 10.63 -19.92
CA SER A 183 16.90 10.14 -20.55
C SER A 183 17.83 11.30 -20.82
N PHE A 184 19.11 11.09 -20.56
CA PHE A 184 20.17 11.93 -21.11
C PHE A 184 20.17 11.96 -22.65
N GLY A 185 19.32 11.18 -23.33
CA GLY A 185 19.16 11.16 -24.78
C GLY A 185 20.36 10.52 -25.47
N ASN A 186 20.50 10.71 -26.78
CA ASN A 186 21.67 10.23 -27.52
C ASN A 186 22.88 11.16 -27.24
N PRO A 187 23.91 10.71 -26.51
CA PRO A 187 25.02 11.60 -26.15
C PRO A 187 25.80 12.06 -27.39
N LYS A 188 25.94 11.19 -28.40
CA LYS A 188 26.67 11.48 -29.64
C LYS A 188 25.95 12.48 -30.55
N ALA A 189 24.67 12.75 -30.31
CA ALA A 189 23.88 13.74 -31.05
C ALA A 189 23.82 15.10 -30.33
N GLN A 190 24.38 15.21 -29.13
CA GLN A 190 24.40 16.43 -28.33
C GLN A 190 25.77 17.09 -28.35
N THR A 191 25.82 18.41 -28.26
CA THR A 191 27.08 19.17 -28.15
C THR A 191 27.47 19.35 -26.70
N ASN A 192 28.67 18.90 -26.33
CA ASN A 192 29.24 19.13 -25.00
C ASN A 192 29.62 20.61 -24.85
N PRO A 193 29.03 21.35 -23.89
CA PRO A 193 29.29 22.77 -23.72
C PRO A 193 30.73 23.08 -23.27
N ALA A 194 31.43 22.14 -22.64
CA ALA A 194 32.81 22.32 -22.20
C ALA A 194 33.84 22.14 -23.33
N THR A 195 33.53 21.35 -24.36
CA THR A 195 34.48 21.02 -25.44
C THR A 195 34.04 21.50 -26.81
N GLY A 196 32.77 21.89 -26.99
CA GLY A 196 32.17 22.23 -28.28
C GLY A 196 31.97 21.03 -29.22
N ASN A 197 32.33 19.82 -28.80
CA ASN A 197 32.25 18.59 -29.60
C ASN A 197 31.14 17.66 -29.08
N PRO A 198 30.69 16.67 -29.86
CA PRO A 198 29.77 15.66 -29.36
C PRO A 198 30.29 14.92 -28.13
N PHE A 199 29.39 14.45 -27.25
CA PHE A 199 29.82 13.63 -26.11
C PHE A 199 30.43 12.30 -26.58
N PRO A 200 31.56 11.87 -26.00
CA PRO A 200 32.36 10.77 -26.54
C PRO A 200 31.76 9.38 -26.28
N ASN A 201 31.03 9.21 -25.16
CA ASN A 201 30.58 7.92 -24.68
C ASN A 201 29.04 7.82 -24.70
N GLY A 202 28.51 6.65 -25.00
CA GLY A 202 27.12 6.33 -24.67
C GLY A 202 26.19 6.09 -25.86
N SER A 203 24.98 5.67 -25.49
CA SER A 203 23.85 5.35 -26.35
C SER A 203 22.61 5.90 -25.67
N ASP A 204 21.55 6.13 -26.44
CA ASP A 204 20.28 6.59 -25.88
C ASP A 204 19.69 5.51 -24.96
N LYS A 205 19.88 5.68 -23.64
CA LYS A 205 19.39 4.78 -22.60
C LYS A 205 18.09 5.39 -22.05
N LYS A 206 16.97 5.10 -22.71
CA LYS A 206 15.65 5.54 -22.26
C LYS A 206 15.13 4.64 -21.16
N GLY A 207 15.10 5.18 -19.95
CA GLY A 207 14.60 4.50 -18.77
C GLY A 207 15.53 3.41 -18.24
N GLY A 208 15.58 3.34 -16.92
CA GLY A 208 16.25 2.28 -16.18
C GLY A 208 17.59 2.71 -15.58
N ILE A 209 18.18 1.77 -14.85
CA ILE A 209 19.44 1.91 -14.12
C ILE A 209 20.59 2.37 -15.05
N TRP A 210 20.50 2.20 -16.36
CA TRP A 210 21.58 2.57 -17.27
C TRP A 210 21.62 4.05 -17.67
N GLU A 211 20.57 4.83 -17.36
CA GLU A 211 20.51 6.26 -17.66
C GLU A 211 21.57 7.05 -16.87
N TYR A 212 21.68 6.82 -15.56
CA TYR A 212 22.65 7.56 -14.72
C TYR A 212 24.09 7.36 -15.20
N GLN A 213 24.43 6.16 -15.71
CA GLN A 213 25.76 5.87 -16.24
C GLN A 213 26.05 6.68 -17.49
N SER A 214 25.07 6.80 -18.40
CA SER A 214 25.21 7.63 -19.59
C SER A 214 25.51 9.08 -19.22
N ARG A 215 24.87 9.60 -18.16
CA ARG A 215 25.12 10.95 -17.65
C ARG A 215 26.50 11.08 -17.00
N GLU A 216 26.84 10.19 -16.06
CA GLU A 216 28.11 10.22 -15.32
C GLU A 216 29.36 10.02 -16.18
N TYR A 217 29.25 9.30 -17.29
CA TYR A 217 30.39 9.13 -18.22
C TYR A 217 30.63 10.33 -19.11
N ASN A 218 29.66 11.25 -19.20
CA ASN A 218 29.70 12.38 -20.12
C ASN A 218 29.77 13.74 -19.40
N LEU A 219 29.27 13.82 -18.17
CA LEU A 219 29.28 15.03 -17.35
C LEU A 219 30.30 14.91 -16.21
N ASN A 220 30.91 16.03 -15.85
CA ASN A 220 31.84 16.11 -14.73
C ASN A 220 31.06 16.21 -13.40
N GLU A 221 30.57 15.07 -12.94
CA GLU A 221 29.83 14.95 -11.68
C GLU A 221 30.81 14.96 -10.48
N ALA A 222 30.45 15.64 -9.39
CA ALA A 222 31.32 15.78 -8.22
C ALA A 222 31.44 14.46 -7.45
N ILE A 223 30.36 13.67 -7.42
CA ILE A 223 30.26 12.36 -6.80
C ILE A 223 29.49 11.43 -7.74
N LYS A 224 30.00 10.20 -7.94
CA LYS A 224 29.31 9.15 -8.69
C LYS A 224 28.39 8.33 -7.79
N PHE A 225 27.32 7.78 -8.34
CA PHE A 225 26.38 6.91 -7.63
C PHE A 225 27.09 5.75 -6.94
N SER A 226 28.05 5.10 -7.61
CA SER A 226 28.81 3.98 -7.05
C SER A 226 29.66 4.34 -5.82
N ALA A 227 30.06 5.60 -5.70
CA ALA A 227 30.77 6.11 -4.51
C ALA A 227 29.80 6.51 -3.40
N ALA A 228 28.55 6.86 -3.75
CA ALA A 228 27.53 7.33 -2.82
C ALA A 228 26.61 6.21 -2.29
N SER A 229 26.41 5.12 -3.03
CA SER A 229 25.35 4.14 -2.77
C SER A 229 25.51 3.36 -1.46
N GLY A 230 26.69 3.37 -0.85
CA GLY A 230 26.97 2.72 0.44
C GLY A 230 26.98 3.65 1.65
N ASP A 231 26.76 4.96 1.47
CA ASP A 231 26.84 5.96 2.53
C ASP A 231 25.67 6.95 2.43
N ALA A 232 24.87 7.06 3.48
CA ALA A 232 23.66 7.88 3.48
C ALA A 232 23.94 9.38 3.25
N THR A 233 25.06 9.89 3.76
CA THR A 233 25.43 11.32 3.63
C THR A 233 25.89 11.63 2.20
N LEU A 234 26.71 10.74 1.63
CA LEU A 234 27.14 10.85 0.24
C LEU A 234 25.95 10.66 -0.72
N LEU A 235 25.04 9.75 -0.41
CA LEU A 235 23.80 9.55 -1.16
C LEU A 235 22.93 10.80 -1.14
N GLU A 236 22.72 11.42 0.03
CA GLU A 236 21.99 12.67 0.12
C GLU A 236 22.65 13.78 -0.71
N THR A 237 23.97 13.91 -0.63
CA THR A 237 24.74 14.88 -1.43
C THR A 237 24.57 14.63 -2.93
N TYR A 238 24.70 13.38 -3.37
CA TYR A 238 24.47 12.96 -4.76
C TYR A 238 23.06 13.32 -5.22
N LEU A 239 22.02 12.99 -4.44
CA LEU A 239 20.63 13.27 -4.77
C LEU A 239 20.32 14.78 -4.81
N ASN A 240 20.95 15.58 -3.95
CA ASN A 240 20.85 17.05 -3.97
C ASN A 240 21.43 17.64 -5.26
N GLN A 241 22.60 17.16 -5.68
CA GLN A 241 23.21 17.56 -6.95
C GLN A 241 22.30 17.21 -8.13
N LYS A 242 21.74 16.00 -8.18
CA LYS A 242 20.80 15.61 -9.23
C LYS A 242 19.55 16.49 -9.26
N ARG A 243 18.97 16.80 -8.10
CA ARG A 243 17.81 17.71 -8.02
C ARG A 243 18.07 19.10 -8.60
N GLN A 244 19.27 19.67 -8.37
CA GLN A 244 19.63 20.97 -8.95
C GLN A 244 19.81 20.89 -10.48
N HIS A 245 20.44 19.81 -10.95
CA HIS A 245 20.62 19.57 -12.39
C HIS A 245 19.30 19.28 -13.12
N ASP A 246 18.33 18.74 -12.43
CA ASP A 246 17.00 18.41 -12.96
C ASP A 246 16.05 19.62 -12.95
N ALA A 247 16.51 20.86 -12.72
CA ALA A 247 15.62 22.03 -12.73
C ALA A 247 14.92 22.27 -14.08
N ASP A 248 15.57 21.90 -15.19
CA ASP A 248 15.03 22.00 -16.57
C ASP A 248 14.75 20.61 -17.17
N TYR A 249 14.29 19.66 -16.35
CA TYR A 249 14.18 18.23 -16.71
C TYR A 249 13.18 17.94 -17.85
N GLU A 250 12.24 18.83 -18.13
CA GLU A 250 11.18 18.62 -19.14
C GLU A 250 11.75 18.38 -20.54
N GLN A 251 12.92 18.96 -20.85
CA GLN A 251 13.60 18.74 -22.14
C GLN A 251 14.18 17.32 -22.29
N TYR A 252 14.37 16.60 -21.18
CA TYR A 252 14.95 15.25 -21.11
C TYR A 252 13.89 14.18 -20.88
N GLU A 253 12.61 14.55 -20.99
CA GLU A 253 11.50 13.65 -20.76
C GLU A 253 11.03 12.98 -22.06
N TYR A 254 10.71 11.69 -21.95
CA TYR A 254 10.23 10.87 -23.06
C TYR A 254 9.06 10.01 -22.59
N GLU A 255 8.02 9.89 -23.43
CA GLU A 255 6.94 8.88 -23.30
C GLU A 255 7.44 7.48 -23.72
#